data_AF-A0A349PK74-F1
#
_entry.id   AF-A0A349PK74-F1
#
_cell.length_a   1.000
_cell.length_b   1.000
_cell.length_c   1.000
_cell.angle_alpha   90.00
_cell.angle_beta   90.00
_cell.angle_gamma   90.00
#
_symmetry.space_group_name_H-M   'P 1'
#
loop_
_entity.id
_entity.type
_entity.pdbx_description
1 polymer ?
#
loop_
_entity_poly.entity_id
_entity_poly.type
_entity_poly.pdbx_seq_one_letter_code
_entity_poly.pdbx_strand_id
1 'polypeptide(L)'
;MYVVKRDGHKEPVMFDKITDRIKKLCYGLNGLVEPVKVAMRVIEGLYDGVSTSELDNLAAETAASMTIAHPDYAQLAARIAISNLHSNTKKSFSETMNEMFHYVNPRTNLEAPLLSEEVHKVIMENAEFLDSHIIYNRDFNYDYFGFKTLERSYLLRINGKIVERPQHMLMRVSVGIHL
;
A
#
# COMPACT_ATOMS: atom_id res chain seq x y z
N MET A 1 12.33 -19.68 -13.38
CA MET A 1 11.57 -18.43 -13.24
C MET A 1 12.09 -17.69 -12.02
N TYR A 2 12.38 -16.40 -12.15
CA TYR A 2 12.88 -15.53 -11.09
C TYR A 2 11.95 -14.34 -10.88
N VAL A 3 11.90 -13.84 -9.65
CA VAL A 3 11.23 -12.60 -9.25
C VAL A 3 12.29 -11.54 -8.98
N VAL A 4 12.04 -10.30 -9.41
CA VAL A 4 12.87 -9.14 -9.10
C VAL A 4 12.36 -8.50 -7.82
N LYS A 5 13.19 -8.47 -6.77
CA LYS A 5 12.87 -7.80 -5.51
C LYS A 5 12.89 -6.28 -5.66
N ARG A 6 12.33 -5.60 -4.67
CA ARG A 6 12.31 -4.12 -4.58
C ARG A 6 13.71 -3.51 -4.53
N ASP A 7 14.71 -4.25 -4.04
CA ASP A 7 16.13 -3.87 -4.02
C ASP A 7 16.86 -4.19 -5.34
N GLY A 8 16.17 -4.78 -6.33
CA GLY A 8 16.72 -5.15 -7.63
C GLY A 8 17.34 -6.56 -7.70
N HIS A 9 17.48 -7.26 -6.58
CA HIS A 9 18.01 -8.62 -6.58
C HIS A 9 17.02 -9.62 -7.17
N LYS A 10 17.55 -10.62 -7.89
CA LYS A 10 16.75 -11.72 -8.45
C LYS A 10 16.70 -12.89 -7.46
N GLU A 11 15.52 -13.43 -7.24
CA GLU A 11 15.31 -14.61 -6.41
C GLU A 11 14.48 -15.65 -7.18
N PRO A 12 14.77 -16.97 -7.09
CA PRO A 12 13.90 -17.97 -7.70
C PRO A 12 12.49 -17.90 -7.13
N VAL A 13 11.48 -18.09 -7.99
CA VAL A 13 10.08 -18.20 -7.56
C VAL A 13 9.95 -19.43 -6.65
N MET A 14 9.46 -19.21 -5.42
CA MET A 14 9.19 -20.29 -4.46
C MET A 14 7.71 -20.24 -4.06
N PHE A 15 6.97 -21.31 -4.36
CA PHE A 15 5.54 -21.41 -4.05
C PHE A 15 5.26 -21.22 -2.55
N ASP A 16 6.07 -21.85 -1.71
CA ASP A 16 5.91 -21.78 -0.26
C ASP A 16 6.02 -20.34 0.25
N LYS A 17 6.91 -19.52 -0.33
CA LYS A 17 7.06 -18.11 0.06
C LYS A 17 5.84 -17.27 -0.30
N ILE A 18 5.24 -17.52 -1.46
CA ILE A 18 4.01 -16.84 -1.89
C ILE A 18 2.87 -17.23 -0.95
N THR A 19 2.71 -18.54 -0.72
CA THR A 19 1.66 -19.09 0.14
C THR A 19 1.79 -18.59 1.57
N ASP A 20 3.00 -18.59 2.15
CA ASP A 20 3.27 -18.11 3.51
C ASP A 20 2.98 -16.62 3.67
N ARG A 21 3.30 -15.82 2.66
CA ARG A 21 3.00 -14.38 2.64
C ARG A 21 1.48 -14.14 2.68
N ILE A 22 0.71 -14.84 1.85
CA ILE A 22 -0.75 -14.74 1.82
C ILE A 22 -1.35 -15.25 3.15
N LYS A 23 -0.86 -16.39 3.65
CA LYS A 23 -1.34 -17.01 4.89
C LYS A 23 -1.20 -16.09 6.10
N LYS A 24 -0.11 -15.31 6.19
CA LYS A 24 0.08 -14.30 7.26
C LYS A 24 -0.99 -13.21 7.26
N LEU A 25 -1.64 -12.95 6.12
CA LEU A 25 -2.68 -11.95 5.97
C LEU A 25 -4.10 -12.51 6.19
N CYS A 26 -4.25 -13.83 6.35
CA CYS A 26 -5.54 -14.50 6.59
C CYS A 26 -5.99 -14.49 8.06
N TYR A 27 -5.37 -13.71 8.94
CA TYR A 27 -5.74 -13.68 10.36
C TYR A 27 -7.21 -13.27 10.57
N GLY A 28 -7.95 -14.05 11.36
CA GLY A 28 -9.35 -13.77 11.67
C GLY A 28 -10.32 -13.85 10.47
N LEU A 29 -9.88 -14.37 9.32
CA LEU A 29 -10.77 -14.68 8.20
C LEU A 29 -11.42 -16.05 8.38
N ASN A 30 -12.55 -16.27 7.71
CA ASN A 30 -13.22 -17.56 7.67
C ASN A 30 -12.31 -18.68 7.12
N GLY A 31 -12.41 -19.89 7.67
CA GLY A 31 -11.64 -21.07 7.23
C GLY A 31 -11.88 -21.48 5.78
N LEU A 32 -12.96 -21.02 5.14
CA LEU A 32 -13.20 -21.17 3.70
C LEU A 32 -12.23 -20.34 2.84
N VAL A 33 -11.55 -19.35 3.42
CA VAL A 33 -10.52 -18.56 2.74
C VAL A 33 -9.20 -19.33 2.77
N GLU A 34 -8.95 -20.08 1.71
CA GLU A 34 -7.74 -20.88 1.57
C GLU A 34 -6.63 -20.10 0.84
N PRO A 35 -5.50 -19.77 1.52
CA PRO A 35 -4.40 -19.03 0.90
C PRO A 35 -3.70 -19.84 -0.21
N VAL A 36 -3.69 -21.16 -0.09
CA VAL A 36 -3.11 -22.09 -1.08
C VAL A 36 -3.81 -21.95 -2.44
N LYS A 37 -5.14 -21.85 -2.45
CA LYS A 37 -5.92 -21.68 -3.69
C LYS A 37 -5.59 -20.38 -4.40
N VAL A 38 -5.37 -19.29 -3.65
CA VAL A 38 -4.92 -18.01 -4.21
C VAL A 38 -3.53 -18.17 -4.80
N ALA A 39 -2.58 -18.74 -4.05
CA ALA A 39 -1.20 -18.91 -4.49
C ALA A 39 -1.08 -19.76 -5.77
N MET A 40 -1.88 -20.83 -5.89
CA MET A 40 -1.91 -21.66 -7.10
C MET A 40 -2.30 -20.84 -8.35
N ARG A 41 -3.38 -20.07 -8.25
CA ARG A 41 -3.85 -19.20 -9.35
C ARG A 41 -2.86 -18.09 -9.68
N VAL A 42 -2.17 -17.55 -8.67
CA VAL A 42 -1.14 -16.52 -8.89
C VAL A 42 0.01 -17.10 -9.72
N ILE A 43 0.48 -18.32 -9.44
CA ILE A 43 1.57 -18.95 -10.20
C ILE A 43 1.24 -19.09 -11.68
N GLU A 44 0.00 -19.45 -12.01
CA GLU A 44 -0.45 -19.62 -13.40
C GLU A 44 -0.32 -18.31 -14.21
N GLY A 45 -0.37 -17.15 -13.54
CA GLY A 45 -0.20 -15.83 -14.14
C GLY A 45 1.22 -15.26 -14.09
N LEU A 46 2.21 -15.98 -13.52
CA LEU A 46 3.58 -15.47 -13.41
C LEU A 46 4.38 -15.65 -14.70
N TYR A 47 5.25 -14.68 -14.97
CA TYR A 47 6.27 -14.72 -16.02
C TYR A 47 7.66 -14.49 -15.43
N ASP A 48 8.70 -14.85 -16.18
CA ASP A 48 10.09 -14.68 -15.74
C ASP A 48 10.48 -13.19 -15.65
N GLY A 49 11.03 -12.78 -14.50
CA GLY A 49 11.44 -11.41 -14.26
C GLY A 49 10.35 -10.50 -13.69
N VAL A 50 9.17 -11.04 -13.34
CA VAL A 50 8.12 -10.29 -12.61
C VAL A 50 8.67 -9.67 -11.33
N SER A 51 8.28 -8.44 -11.00
CA SER A 51 8.70 -7.81 -9.74
C SER A 51 7.87 -8.29 -8.55
N THR A 52 8.41 -8.20 -7.33
CA THR A 52 7.64 -8.53 -6.12
C THR A 52 6.41 -7.64 -5.94
N SER A 53 6.45 -6.40 -6.43
CA SER A 53 5.31 -5.48 -6.34
C SER A 53 4.21 -5.86 -7.34
N GLU A 54 4.56 -6.31 -8.55
CA GLU A 54 3.60 -6.84 -9.53
C GLU A 54 3.00 -8.17 -9.06
N LEU A 55 3.81 -9.04 -8.45
CA LEU A 55 3.35 -10.29 -7.86
C LEU A 55 2.29 -10.03 -6.78
N ASP A 56 2.55 -9.09 -5.86
CA ASP A 56 1.58 -8.72 -4.82
C ASP A 56 0.29 -8.13 -5.43
N ASN A 57 0.38 -7.36 -6.50
CA ASN A 57 -0.80 -6.83 -7.21
C ASN A 57 -1.62 -7.95 -7.84
N LEU A 58 -0.96 -8.89 -8.54
CA LEU A 58 -1.61 -10.06 -9.12
C LEU A 58 -2.29 -10.93 -8.04
N ALA A 59 -1.64 -11.10 -6.88
CA ALA A 59 -2.21 -11.82 -5.75
C ALA A 59 -3.45 -11.14 -5.18
N ALA A 60 -3.43 -9.80 -5.06
CA ALA A 60 -4.59 -9.03 -4.61
C ALA A 60 -5.76 -9.12 -5.61
N GLU A 61 -5.51 -8.99 -6.91
CA GLU A 61 -6.52 -9.12 -7.96
C GLU A 61 -7.12 -10.53 -8.02
N THR A 62 -6.26 -11.54 -7.90
CA THR A 62 -6.67 -12.95 -7.85
C THR A 62 -7.57 -13.20 -6.65
N ALA A 63 -7.18 -12.74 -5.45
CA ALA A 63 -8.02 -12.85 -4.26
C ALA A 63 -9.35 -12.09 -4.44
N ALA A 64 -9.35 -10.90 -5.03
CA ALA A 64 -10.57 -10.13 -5.26
C ALA A 64 -11.55 -10.87 -6.19
N SER A 65 -11.06 -11.57 -7.22
CA SER A 65 -11.89 -12.40 -8.09
C SER A 65 -12.57 -13.57 -7.35
N MET A 66 -11.98 -14.03 -6.24
CA MET A 66 -12.48 -15.12 -5.42
C MET A 66 -13.54 -14.68 -4.40
N THR A 67 -13.90 -13.38 -4.36
CA THR A 67 -15.02 -12.86 -3.56
C THR A 67 -16.34 -13.57 -3.86
N ILE A 68 -16.52 -14.07 -5.08
CA ILE A 68 -17.68 -14.87 -5.50
C ILE A 68 -17.82 -16.15 -4.65
N ALA A 69 -16.70 -16.72 -4.18
CA ALA A 69 -16.71 -17.92 -3.34
C ALA A 69 -16.98 -17.59 -1.86
N HIS A 70 -16.38 -16.50 -1.34
CA HIS A 70 -16.62 -16.03 0.03
C HIS A 70 -16.24 -14.54 0.16
N PRO A 71 -17.04 -13.71 0.86
CA PRO A 71 -16.78 -12.27 0.99
C PRO A 71 -15.42 -11.92 1.61
N ASP A 72 -14.93 -12.70 2.58
CA ASP A 72 -13.62 -12.47 3.21
C ASP A 72 -12.42 -12.50 2.25
N TYR A 73 -12.58 -13.06 1.03
CA TYR A 73 -11.56 -12.92 -0.02
C TYR A 73 -11.35 -11.46 -0.45
N ALA A 74 -12.39 -10.62 -0.40
CA ALA A 74 -12.25 -9.17 -0.63
C ALA A 74 -11.40 -8.53 0.48
N GLN A 75 -11.54 -8.99 1.72
CA GLN A 75 -10.73 -8.51 2.83
C GLN A 75 -9.27 -8.97 2.69
N LEU A 76 -9.04 -10.24 2.30
CA LEU A 76 -7.69 -10.73 1.99
C LEU A 76 -7.04 -9.93 0.85
N ALA A 77 -7.78 -9.68 -0.24
CA ALA A 77 -7.31 -8.89 -1.36
C ALA A 77 -6.89 -7.48 -0.93
N ALA A 78 -7.70 -6.81 -0.11
CA ALA A 78 -7.37 -5.52 0.47
C ALA A 78 -6.08 -5.57 1.29
N ARG A 79 -5.95 -6.57 2.16
CA ARG A 79 -4.77 -6.73 3.02
C ARG A 79 -3.49 -6.96 2.22
N ILE A 80 -3.56 -7.73 1.13
CA ILE A 80 -2.42 -7.92 0.22
C ILE A 80 -2.03 -6.59 -0.44
N ALA A 81 -3.01 -5.87 -1.00
CA ALA A 81 -2.77 -4.60 -1.67
C ALA A 81 -2.18 -3.53 -0.72
N ILE A 82 -2.70 -3.47 0.50
CA ILE A 82 -2.22 -2.55 1.55
C ILE A 82 -0.82 -2.93 2.04
N SER A 83 -0.56 -4.22 2.23
CA SER A 83 0.78 -4.70 2.56
C SER A 83 1.80 -4.34 1.47
N ASN A 84 1.39 -4.41 0.20
CA ASN A 84 2.21 -3.95 -0.91
C ASN A 84 2.45 -2.44 -0.83
N LEU A 85 1.40 -1.63 -0.61
CA LEU A 85 1.51 -0.17 -0.47
C LEU A 85 2.47 0.21 0.67
N HIS A 86 2.34 -0.41 1.85
CA HIS A 86 3.24 -0.18 2.98
C HIS A 86 4.70 -0.51 2.66
N SER A 87 4.94 -1.50 1.81
CA SER A 87 6.29 -1.88 1.38
C SER A 87 6.89 -0.93 0.34
N ASN A 88 6.06 -0.08 -0.29
CA ASN A 88 6.47 0.88 -1.30
C ASN A 88 6.36 2.35 -0.82
N THR A 89 6.00 2.58 0.44
CA THR A 89 5.82 3.92 1.04
C THR A 89 6.58 4.04 2.35
N LYS A 90 6.99 5.26 2.69
CA LYS A 90 7.65 5.56 3.98
C LYS A 90 6.69 5.29 5.15
N LYS A 91 7.26 4.94 6.30
CA LYS A 91 6.47 4.69 7.52
C LYS A 91 6.15 5.98 8.26
N SER A 92 7.06 6.95 8.33
CA SER A 92 6.81 8.22 9.01
C SER A 92 5.82 9.08 8.20
N PHE A 93 4.84 9.65 8.89
CA PHE A 93 3.89 10.60 8.31
C PHE A 93 4.59 11.93 8.08
N SER A 94 5.27 12.48 9.09
CA SER A 94 5.98 13.75 9.00
C SER A 94 7.02 13.77 7.86
N GLU A 95 7.82 12.70 7.70
CA GLU A 95 8.76 12.58 6.58
C GLU A 95 8.06 12.58 5.21
N THR A 96 6.93 11.89 5.11
CA THR A 96 6.14 11.82 3.87
C THR A 96 5.56 13.20 3.53
N MET A 97 5.04 13.92 4.53
CA MET A 97 4.52 15.28 4.36
C MET A 97 5.62 16.26 3.96
N ASN A 98 6.81 16.13 4.56
CA ASN A 98 7.96 16.95 4.21
C ASN A 98 8.42 16.74 2.76
N GLU A 99 8.45 15.48 2.29
CA GLU A 99 8.76 15.17 0.89
C GLU A 99 7.73 15.73 -0.09
N MET A 100 6.44 15.71 0.29
CA MET A 100 5.36 16.28 -0.51
C MET A 100 5.38 17.81 -0.57
N PHE A 101 5.81 18.47 0.51
CA PHE A 101 5.99 19.92 0.55
C PHE A 101 7.18 20.35 -0.32
N HIS A 102 8.31 19.66 -0.23
CA HIS A 102 9.49 19.94 -1.06
C HIS A 102 9.44 19.31 -2.47
N TYR A 103 8.26 18.95 -2.96
CA TYR A 103 8.13 18.37 -4.29
C TYR A 103 8.50 19.38 -5.39
N VAL A 104 9.41 18.97 -6.27
CA VAL A 104 9.81 19.72 -7.48
C VAL A 104 9.27 19.00 -8.70
N ASN A 105 8.57 19.72 -9.57
CA ASN A 105 8.04 19.14 -10.80
C ASN A 105 9.19 18.83 -11.77
N PRO A 106 9.40 17.56 -12.16
CA PRO A 106 10.55 17.17 -12.99
C PRO A 106 10.50 17.72 -14.42
N ARG A 107 9.33 18.18 -14.89
CA ARG A 107 9.19 18.75 -16.25
C ARG A 107 9.56 20.23 -16.31
N THR A 108 9.25 20.98 -15.25
CA THR A 108 9.48 22.43 -15.20
C THR A 108 10.66 22.80 -14.32
N ASN A 109 11.12 21.87 -13.48
CA ASN A 109 12.14 22.08 -12.45
C ASN A 109 11.78 23.21 -11.46
N LEU A 110 10.48 23.42 -11.24
CA LEU A 110 9.95 24.40 -10.29
C LEU A 110 9.34 23.68 -9.09
N GLU A 111 9.43 24.33 -7.93
CA GLU A 111 8.74 23.90 -6.72
C GLU A 111 7.23 23.86 -6.97
N ALA A 112 6.61 22.73 -6.61
CA ALA A 112 5.20 22.47 -6.76
C ALA A 112 4.68 21.80 -5.49
N PRO A 113 4.75 22.46 -4.32
CA PRO A 113 4.36 21.88 -3.05
C PRO A 113 2.95 21.31 -3.11
N LEU A 114 2.78 20.07 -2.62
CA LEU A 114 1.48 19.40 -2.57
C LEU A 114 0.70 19.71 -1.28
N LEU A 115 1.32 20.45 -0.36
CA LEU A 115 0.76 20.90 0.92
C LEU A 115 0.89 22.41 1.05
N SER A 116 -0.03 23.06 1.76
CA SER A 116 0.16 24.46 2.13
C SER A 116 1.27 24.59 3.16
N GLU A 117 1.94 25.75 3.15
CA GLU A 117 3.02 26.08 4.09
C GLU A 117 2.53 26.05 5.55
N GLU A 118 1.32 26.54 5.81
CA GLU A 118 0.71 26.53 7.14
C GLU A 118 0.50 25.11 7.68
N VAL A 119 -0.05 24.22 6.86
CA VAL A 119 -0.25 22.80 7.22
C VAL A 119 1.10 22.12 7.45
N HIS A 120 2.07 22.33 6.56
CA HIS A 120 3.41 21.75 6.70
C HIS A 120 4.08 22.21 8.00
N LYS A 121 4.02 23.50 8.32
CA LYS A 121 4.59 24.04 9.55
C LYS A 121 4.01 23.39 10.81
N VAL A 122 2.68 23.30 10.92
CA VAL A 122 2.00 22.65 12.06
C VAL A 122 2.40 21.17 12.16
N ILE A 123 2.49 20.46 11.03
CA ILE A 123 2.94 19.07 11.01
C ILE A 123 4.37 18.93 11.53
N MET A 124 5.28 19.81 11.09
CA MET A 124 6.70 19.73 11.48
C MET A 124 6.91 20.10 12.96
N GLU A 125 6.18 21.10 13.47
CA GLU A 125 6.24 21.49 14.89
C GLU A 125 5.73 20.38 15.82
N ASN A 126 4.81 19.52 15.34
CA ASN A 126 4.20 18.44 16.11
C ASN A 126 4.58 17.05 15.61
N ALA A 127 5.69 16.91 14.87
CA ALA A 127 6.02 15.71 14.10
C ALA A 127 6.04 14.43 14.94
N GLU A 128 6.73 14.44 16.08
CA GLU A 128 6.84 13.28 16.98
C GLU A 128 5.47 12.87 17.56
N PHE A 129 4.66 13.86 17.93
CA PHE A 129 3.30 13.63 18.43
C PHE A 129 2.43 13.00 17.33
N LEU A 130 2.38 13.59 16.13
CA LEU A 130 1.53 13.09 15.05
C LEU A 130 1.96 11.70 14.58
N ASP A 131 3.27 11.45 14.42
CA ASP A 131 3.80 10.16 13.97
C ASP A 131 3.49 9.03 14.97
N SER A 132 3.54 9.32 16.27
CA SER A 132 3.27 8.32 17.33
C SER A 132 1.78 7.97 17.49
N HIS A 133 0.87 8.83 17.04
CA HIS A 133 -0.58 8.63 17.17
C HIS A 133 -1.20 7.89 15.97
N ILE A 134 -0.43 7.64 14.91
CA ILE A 134 -0.92 6.91 13.75
C ILE A 134 -0.89 5.40 13.99
N ILE A 135 -2.05 4.76 13.87
CA ILE A 135 -2.21 3.31 14.00
C ILE A 135 -2.32 2.68 12.60
N TYR A 136 -1.19 2.31 12.00
CA TYR A 136 -1.14 1.73 10.64
C TYR A 136 -1.92 0.42 10.48
N ASN A 137 -2.18 -0.31 11.56
CA ASN A 137 -3.01 -1.51 11.50
C ASN A 137 -4.46 -1.21 11.04
N ARG A 138 -4.93 0.03 11.20
CA ARG A 138 -6.25 0.46 10.74
C ARG A 138 -6.37 0.49 9.21
N ASP A 139 -5.27 0.55 8.47
CA ASP A 139 -5.33 0.44 7.01
C ASP A 139 -5.93 -0.91 6.60
N PHE A 140 -5.62 -2.00 7.31
CA PHE A 140 -6.13 -3.34 6.98
C PHE A 140 -7.64 -3.55 7.22
N ASN A 141 -8.37 -2.50 7.65
CA ASN A 141 -9.82 -2.54 7.82
C ASN A 141 -10.59 -2.20 6.54
N TYR A 142 -9.93 -1.65 5.51
CA TYR A 142 -10.59 -1.42 4.23
C TYR A 142 -10.89 -2.74 3.51
N ASP A 143 -11.96 -2.73 2.72
CA ASP A 143 -12.19 -3.75 1.70
C ASP A 143 -11.39 -3.42 0.42
N TYR A 144 -11.35 -4.36 -0.53
CA TYR A 144 -10.51 -4.21 -1.71
C TYR A 144 -10.96 -3.04 -2.60
N PHE A 145 -12.27 -2.90 -2.80
CA PHE A 145 -12.82 -1.86 -3.67
C PHE A 145 -12.70 -0.46 -3.04
N GLY A 146 -12.94 -0.33 -1.74
CA GLY A 146 -12.69 0.90 -1.00
C GLY A 146 -11.22 1.31 -1.06
N PHE A 147 -10.30 0.37 -0.82
CA PHE A 147 -8.87 0.65 -0.94
C PHE A 147 -8.47 1.07 -2.36
N LYS A 148 -8.94 0.36 -3.40
CA LYS A 148 -8.64 0.73 -4.80
C LYS A 148 -9.18 2.10 -5.19
N THR A 149 -10.30 2.51 -4.62
CA THR A 149 -10.84 3.86 -4.79
C THR A 149 -9.89 4.90 -4.19
N LEU A 150 -9.41 4.67 -2.96
CA LEU A 150 -8.42 5.53 -2.32
C LEU A 150 -7.12 5.62 -3.12
N GLU A 151 -6.59 4.47 -3.54
CA GLU A 151 -5.35 4.34 -4.32
C GLU A 151 -5.42 5.14 -5.65
N ARG A 152 -6.58 5.14 -6.30
CA ARG A 152 -6.77 5.78 -7.60
C ARG A 152 -6.86 7.31 -7.50
N SER A 153 -7.57 7.83 -6.50
CA SER A 153 -8.06 9.22 -6.53
C SER A 153 -7.72 10.05 -5.29
N TYR A 154 -7.38 9.43 -4.16
CA TYR A 154 -7.25 10.15 -2.88
C TYR A 154 -5.83 10.20 -2.34
N LEU A 155 -5.05 9.13 -2.53
CA LEU A 155 -3.68 9.07 -2.05
C LEU A 155 -2.76 9.90 -2.96
N LEU A 156 -2.02 10.84 -2.35
CA LEU A 156 -1.13 11.73 -3.08
C LEU A 156 0.06 10.99 -3.71
N ARG A 157 0.52 11.54 -4.83
CA ARG A 157 1.57 10.96 -5.68
C ARG A 157 2.70 11.93 -5.91
N ILE A 158 3.92 11.41 -5.87
CA ILE A 158 5.14 12.10 -6.32
C ILE A 158 5.65 11.36 -7.55
N ASN A 159 5.89 12.07 -8.65
CA ASN A 159 6.38 11.48 -9.91
C ASN A 159 5.54 10.27 -10.40
N GLY A 160 4.22 10.33 -10.21
CA GLY A 160 3.29 9.27 -10.59
C GLY A 160 3.24 8.07 -9.63
N LYS A 161 4.08 8.02 -8.59
CA LYS A 161 4.08 6.97 -7.57
C LYS A 161 3.34 7.44 -6.32
N ILE A 162 2.53 6.56 -5.75
CA ILE A 162 1.83 6.83 -4.49
C ILE A 162 2.86 6.85 -3.37
N VAL A 163 2.86 7.95 -2.60
CA VAL A 163 3.75 8.12 -1.44
C VAL A 163 2.99 8.07 -0.12
N GLU A 164 1.68 8.31 -0.18
CA GLU A 164 0.81 8.46 0.99
C GLU A 164 0.10 7.14 1.33
N ARG A 165 0.05 6.79 2.62
CA ARG A 165 -0.80 5.70 3.15
C ARG A 165 -2.21 6.21 3.50
N PRO A 166 -3.24 5.36 3.58
CA PRO A 166 -4.56 5.81 3.99
C PRO A 166 -4.57 6.52 5.35
N GLN A 167 -3.84 6.01 6.37
CA GLN A 167 -3.69 6.75 7.63
C GLN A 167 -3.01 8.12 7.47
N HIS A 168 -2.04 8.25 6.55
CA HIS A 168 -1.38 9.54 6.31
C HIS A 168 -2.37 10.56 5.72
N MET A 169 -3.19 10.11 4.77
CA MET A 169 -4.26 10.94 4.18
C MET A 169 -5.24 11.41 5.25
N LEU A 170 -5.70 10.51 6.12
CA LEU A 170 -6.63 10.86 7.20
C LEU A 170 -6.00 11.88 8.16
N MET A 171 -4.75 11.66 8.59
CA MET A 171 -4.06 12.58 9.49
C MET A 171 -3.83 13.95 8.85
N ARG A 172 -3.42 13.99 7.57
CA ARG A 172 -3.27 15.23 6.80
C ARG A 172 -4.56 16.02 6.74
N VAL A 173 -5.69 15.35 6.48
CA VAL A 173 -7.02 15.98 6.46
C VAL A 173 -7.39 16.50 7.86
N SER A 174 -7.14 15.72 8.92
CA SER A 174 -7.38 16.16 10.29
C SER A 174 -6.59 17.43 10.65
N VAL A 175 -5.29 17.47 10.36
CA VAL A 175 -4.48 18.67 10.59
C VAL A 175 -4.97 19.84 9.74
N GLY A 176 -5.28 19.62 8.47
CA GLY A 176 -5.75 20.69 7.58
C GLY A 176 -7.11 21.29 7.97
N ILE A 177 -7.92 20.62 8.78
CA ILE A 177 -9.20 21.13 9.31
C ILE A 177 -9.01 21.81 10.68
N HIS A 178 -7.99 21.43 11.44
CA HIS A 178 -7.78 21.82 12.84
C HIS A 178 -6.45 22.55 13.08
N LEU A 179 -6.10 23.46 12.17
CA LEU A 179 -4.89 24.31 12.24
C LEU A 179 -4.82 25.15 13.52
#